data_AF-A0AAV5Z1W6-F1
#
_entry.id   AF-A0AAV5Z1W6-F1
#
_cell.length_a   1.000
_cell.length_b   1.000
_cell.length_c   1.000
_cell.angle_alpha   90.00
_cell.angle_beta   90.00
_cell.angle_gamma   90.00
#
_symmetry.space_group_name_H-M   'P 1'
#
loop_
_entity.id
_entity.type
_entity.pdbx_description
1 polymer ?
#
loop_
_entity_poly.entity_id
_entity_poly.type
_entity_poly.pdbx_seq_one_letter_code
_entity_poly.pdbx_strand_id
1 'polypeptide(L)'
;MDRLDPGELGRRLDDILAAGERMIRGVAEADLDPPLRDLAFRLFRLGLGFADGMDLGRFPEDWRLEPAPADLLDGASVARYGALVRGRLAGWFEGAGPREFARVIAVHDGPQPGHALLERVTGAAAEHLRALRDGLARRGLAPREPLPW
;
A
#
# COMPACT_ATOMS: atom_id res chain seq x y z
N MET A 1 -18.55 5.38 14.16
CA MET A 1 -18.08 4.41 13.16
C MET A 1 -17.23 3.43 13.93
N ASP A 2 -17.67 2.19 14.06
CA ASP A 2 -16.94 1.19 14.86
C ASP A 2 -15.57 0.91 14.22
N ARG A 3 -14.54 0.78 15.08
CA ARG A 3 -13.18 0.48 14.66
C ARG A 3 -13.12 -0.95 14.13
N LEU A 4 -12.75 -1.11 12.86
CA LEU A 4 -12.59 -2.42 12.24
C LEU A 4 -11.56 -3.28 12.98
N ASP A 5 -11.83 -4.59 13.08
CA ASP A 5 -10.88 -5.55 13.62
C ASP A 5 -9.61 -5.64 12.72
N PRO A 6 -8.41 -5.93 13.28
CA PRO A 6 -7.20 -6.04 12.47
C PRO A 6 -7.28 -7.00 11.28
N GLY A 7 -8.04 -8.10 11.37
CA GLY A 7 -8.25 -9.02 10.26
C GLY A 7 -9.09 -8.40 9.14
N GLU A 8 -10.08 -7.57 9.47
CA GLU A 8 -10.87 -6.82 8.48
C GLU A 8 -10.04 -5.74 7.80
N LEU A 9 -9.21 -5.02 8.56
CA LEU A 9 -8.27 -4.05 8.01
C LEU A 9 -7.25 -4.72 7.10
N GLY A 10 -6.70 -5.87 7.49
CA GLY A 10 -5.76 -6.65 6.68
C GLY A 10 -6.36 -7.09 5.35
N ARG A 11 -7.59 -7.63 5.35
CA ARG A 11 -8.32 -7.97 4.11
C ARG A 11 -8.56 -6.74 3.24
N ARG A 12 -9.00 -5.63 3.85
CA ARG A 12 -9.22 -4.38 3.12
C ARG A 12 -7.94 -3.85 2.49
N LEU A 13 -6.82 -3.91 3.21
CA LEU A 13 -5.51 -3.53 2.67
C LEU A 13 -5.14 -4.43 1.47
N ASP A 14 -5.31 -5.74 1.56
CA ASP A 14 -5.04 -6.64 0.42
C ASP A 14 -5.91 -6.31 -0.79
N ASP A 15 -7.21 -6.07 -0.60
CA ASP A 15 -8.13 -5.68 -1.68
C ASP A 15 -7.71 -4.37 -2.38
N ILE A 16 -7.27 -3.38 -1.60
CA ILE A 16 -6.73 -2.11 -2.09
C ILE A 16 -5.49 -2.36 -2.97
N LEU A 17 -4.53 -3.14 -2.47
CA LEU A 17 -3.29 -3.43 -3.20
C LEU A 17 -3.57 -4.26 -4.46
N ALA A 18 -4.44 -5.26 -4.37
CA ALA A 18 -4.86 -6.07 -5.51
C ALA A 18 -5.52 -5.23 -6.61
N ALA A 19 -6.33 -4.23 -6.24
CA ALA A 19 -6.89 -3.29 -7.19
C ALA A 19 -5.81 -2.44 -7.85
N GLY A 20 -4.84 -1.92 -7.07
CA GLY A 20 -3.68 -1.19 -7.60
C GLY A 20 -2.90 -1.98 -8.64
N GLU A 21 -2.66 -3.27 -8.39
CA GLU A 21 -2.00 -4.17 -9.34
C GLU A 21 -2.76 -4.27 -10.65
N ARG A 22 -4.09 -4.46 -10.59
CA ARG A 22 -4.92 -4.58 -11.79
C ARG A 22 -4.90 -3.29 -12.61
N MET A 23 -4.97 -2.13 -11.94
CA MET A 23 -5.00 -0.83 -12.59
C MET A 23 -3.69 -0.51 -13.32
N ILE A 24 -2.54 -0.77 -12.68
CA ILE A 24 -1.25 -0.36 -13.21
C ILE A 24 -0.68 -1.35 -14.23
N ARG A 25 -1.04 -2.64 -14.16
CA ARG A 25 -0.41 -3.71 -14.96
C ARG A 25 -0.34 -3.45 -16.47
N GLY A 26 -1.36 -2.80 -17.03
CA GLY A 26 -1.45 -2.55 -18.47
C GLY A 26 -0.79 -1.25 -18.94
N VAL A 27 -0.22 -0.44 -18.04
CA VAL A 27 0.35 0.86 -18.39
C VAL A 27 1.74 0.66 -19.00
N ALA A 28 1.92 1.14 -20.23
CA ALA A 28 3.20 1.10 -20.92
C ALA A 28 4.21 2.08 -20.29
N GLU A 29 5.50 1.84 -20.45
CA GLU A 29 6.57 2.73 -19.97
C GLU A 29 6.38 4.17 -20.46
N ALA A 30 6.00 4.35 -21.73
CA ALA A 30 5.75 5.68 -22.32
C ALA A 30 4.61 6.46 -21.63
N ASP A 31 3.67 5.76 -21.00
CA ASP A 31 2.53 6.34 -20.30
C ASP A 31 2.73 6.42 -18.79
N LEU A 32 3.79 5.79 -18.27
CA LEU A 32 4.14 5.75 -16.85
C LEU A 32 5.17 6.82 -16.51
N ASP A 33 4.74 8.08 -16.53
CA ASP A 33 5.60 9.19 -16.12
C ASP A 33 6.03 9.09 -14.64
N PRO A 34 7.14 9.75 -14.24
CA PRO A 34 7.67 9.62 -12.88
C PRO A 34 6.65 9.90 -11.76
N PRO A 35 5.79 10.93 -11.84
CA PRO A 35 4.77 11.15 -10.81
C PRO A 35 3.76 10.01 -10.67
N LEU A 36 3.32 9.40 -11.78
CA LEU A 36 2.39 8.26 -11.75
C LEU A 36 3.10 7.00 -11.23
N ARG A 37 4.35 6.79 -11.64
CA ARG A 37 5.20 5.71 -11.16
C ARG A 37 5.40 5.78 -9.64
N ASP A 38 5.78 6.94 -9.12
CA ASP A 38 6.00 7.16 -7.69
C ASP A 38 4.70 6.99 -6.89
N LEU A 39 3.57 7.40 -7.45
CA LEU A 39 2.27 7.18 -6.82
C LEU A 39 1.90 5.69 -6.74
N ALA A 40 2.07 4.95 -7.84
CA ALA A 40 1.81 3.52 -7.89
C ALA A 40 2.77 2.72 -6.98
N PHE A 41 4.05 3.09 -6.96
CA PHE A 41 5.03 2.50 -6.04
C PHE A 41 4.66 2.76 -4.58
N ARG A 42 4.35 4.01 -4.21
CA ARG A 42 4.02 4.40 -2.83
C ARG A 42 2.78 3.67 -2.29
N LEU A 43 1.81 3.35 -3.14
CA LEU A 43 0.68 2.51 -2.75
C LEU A 43 1.14 1.18 -2.14
N PHE A 44 2.04 0.46 -2.81
CA PHE A 44 2.57 -0.82 -2.33
C PHE A 44 3.59 -0.63 -1.21
N ARG A 45 4.47 0.36 -1.32
CA ARG A 45 5.52 0.63 -0.32
C ARG A 45 4.93 0.89 1.07
N LEU A 46 3.77 1.55 1.15
CA LEU A 46 3.04 1.73 2.41
C LEU A 46 2.65 0.41 3.07
N GLY A 47 2.12 -0.54 2.29
CA GLY A 47 1.78 -1.86 2.77
C GLY A 47 3.01 -2.60 3.29
N LEU A 48 4.09 -2.63 2.49
CA LEU A 48 5.35 -3.24 2.91
C LEU A 48 5.90 -2.60 4.19
N GLY A 49 5.87 -1.26 4.26
CA GLY A 49 6.34 -0.51 5.41
C GLY A 49 5.59 -0.83 6.70
N PHE A 50 4.33 -1.25 6.64
CA PHE A 50 3.62 -1.75 7.82
C PHE A 50 4.30 -3.00 8.38
N ALA A 51 4.51 -4.03 7.55
CA ALA A 51 5.16 -5.26 7.99
C ALA A 51 6.59 -5.01 8.48
N ASP A 52 7.38 -4.24 7.74
CA ASP A 52 8.74 -3.86 8.13
C ASP A 52 8.75 -3.09 9.46
N GLY A 53 7.81 -2.17 9.62
CA GLY A 53 7.75 -1.32 10.79
C GLY A 53 7.28 -2.07 12.04
N MET A 54 6.40 -3.06 11.86
CA MET A 54 6.07 -4.01 12.91
C MET A 54 7.32 -4.79 13.32
N ASP A 55 8.03 -5.40 12.37
CA ASP A 55 9.20 -6.23 12.68
C ASP A 55 10.35 -5.46 13.33
N LEU A 56 10.55 -4.20 12.93
CA LEU A 56 11.59 -3.32 13.45
C LEU A 56 11.18 -2.54 14.72
N GLY A 57 9.91 -2.60 15.11
CA GLY A 57 9.38 -1.81 16.24
C GLY A 57 9.35 -0.29 15.98
N ARG A 58 9.51 0.15 14.73
CA ARG A 58 9.46 1.55 14.33
C ARG A 58 8.96 1.74 12.89
N PHE A 59 8.23 2.81 12.63
CA PHE A 59 7.81 3.21 11.27
C PHE A 59 8.37 4.61 10.95
N PRO A 60 9.54 4.70 10.29
CA PRO A 60 10.15 5.98 9.90
C PRO A 60 9.30 6.75 8.89
N GLU A 61 9.31 8.08 8.99
CA GLU A 61 8.57 8.95 8.07
C GLU A 61 9.16 8.94 6.65
N ASP A 62 10.49 8.89 6.54
CA ASP A 62 11.21 8.91 5.26
C ASP A 62 10.78 7.78 4.31
N TRP A 63 10.30 6.66 4.84
CA TRP A 63 9.76 5.55 4.04
C TRP A 63 8.55 5.93 3.20
N ARG A 64 7.83 7.00 3.57
CA ARG A 64 6.69 7.53 2.82
C ARG A 64 7.12 8.42 1.66
N LEU A 65 8.36 8.90 1.71
CA LEU A 65 8.96 9.80 0.73
C LEU A 65 9.88 9.06 -0.26
N GLU A 66 10.04 7.74 -0.10
CA GLU A 66 10.84 6.92 -1.01
C GLU A 66 10.30 7.03 -2.44
N PRO A 67 11.15 7.45 -3.42
CA PRO A 67 10.78 7.45 -4.82
C PRO A 67 10.75 6.01 -5.35
N ALA A 68 10.03 5.80 -6.45
CA ALA A 68 10.06 4.52 -7.13
C ALA A 68 11.49 4.17 -7.59
N PRO A 69 11.96 2.93 -7.36
CA PRO A 69 13.19 2.43 -7.94
C PRO A 69 13.23 2.61 -9.47
N ALA A 70 14.41 2.93 -10.00
CA ALA A 70 14.58 3.25 -11.42
C ALA A 70 14.34 2.04 -12.36
N ASP A 71 14.38 0.82 -11.84
CA ASP A 71 14.10 -0.43 -12.54
C ASP A 71 12.60 -0.77 -12.64
N LEU A 72 11.72 0.00 -11.97
CA LEU A 72 10.28 -0.06 -12.18
C LEU A 72 9.86 0.75 -13.42
N LEU A 73 10.22 0.25 -14.60
CA LEU A 73 10.08 0.98 -15.87
C LEU A 73 8.64 1.10 -16.38
N ASP A 74 7.86 0.03 -16.22
CA ASP A 74 6.50 -0.08 -16.77
C ASP A 74 5.49 -0.53 -15.71
N GLY A 75 4.21 -0.47 -16.08
CA GLY A 75 3.14 -0.87 -15.19
C GLY A 75 3.19 -2.35 -14.78
N ALA A 76 3.72 -3.22 -15.65
CA ALA A 76 3.91 -4.63 -15.34
C ALA A 76 4.97 -4.85 -14.25
N SER A 77 6.07 -4.10 -14.26
CA SER A 77 7.12 -4.13 -13.23
C SER A 77 6.60 -3.65 -11.88
N VAL A 78 5.82 -2.57 -11.86
CA VAL A 78 5.17 -2.07 -10.63
C VAL A 78 4.15 -3.08 -10.11
N ALA A 79 3.36 -3.72 -10.98
CA ALA A 79 2.42 -4.76 -10.57
C ALA A 79 3.13 -6.02 -10.01
N ARG A 80 4.30 -6.40 -10.56
CA ARG A 80 5.12 -7.48 -9.99
C ARG A 80 5.64 -7.14 -8.61
N TYR A 81 6.10 -5.89 -8.41
CA TYR A 81 6.48 -5.40 -7.08
C TYR A 81 5.30 -5.48 -6.11
N GLY A 82 4.11 -5.04 -6.52
CA GLY A 82 2.89 -5.18 -5.73
C GLY A 82 2.60 -6.62 -5.30
N ALA A 83 2.76 -7.57 -6.21
CA ALA A 83 2.49 -8.98 -5.92
C ALA A 83 3.45 -9.54 -4.86
N LEU A 84 4.72 -9.13 -4.89
CA LEU A 84 5.71 -9.49 -3.87
C LEU A 84 5.33 -8.89 -2.51
N VAL A 85 4.89 -7.63 -2.48
CA VAL A 85 4.42 -6.96 -1.26
C VAL A 85 3.20 -7.66 -0.67
N ARG A 86 2.21 -8.03 -1.50
CA ARG A 86 1.02 -8.76 -1.05
C ARG A 86 1.37 -10.13 -0.48
N GLY A 87 2.27 -10.87 -1.13
CA GLY A 87 2.78 -12.14 -0.60
C GLY A 87 3.46 -11.98 0.76
N ARG A 88 4.28 -10.94 0.92
CA ARG A 88 4.93 -10.61 2.19
C ARG A 88 3.93 -10.24 3.30
N LEU A 89 2.89 -9.48 2.95
CA LEU A 89 1.82 -9.12 3.89
C LEU A 89 0.97 -10.31 4.29
N ALA A 90 0.59 -11.17 3.33
CA ALA A 90 -0.15 -12.39 3.61
C ALA A 90 0.59 -13.25 4.65
N GLY A 91 1.88 -13.50 4.44
CA GLY A 91 2.70 -14.25 5.41
C GLY A 91 2.82 -13.55 6.78
N TRP A 92 2.87 -12.21 6.81
CA TRP A 92 2.87 -11.46 8.07
C TRP A 92 1.55 -11.64 8.83
N PHE A 93 0.41 -11.48 8.14
CA PHE A 93 -0.92 -11.61 8.76
C PHE A 93 -1.22 -13.05 9.20
N GLU A 94 -0.81 -14.07 8.44
CA GLU A 94 -0.94 -15.47 8.84
C GLU A 94 -0.18 -15.79 10.14
N GLY A 95 0.99 -15.17 10.34
CA GLY A 95 1.80 -15.34 11.55
C GLY A 95 1.41 -14.46 12.73
N ALA A 96 0.60 -13.41 12.50
CA ALA A 96 0.31 -12.40 13.52
C ALA A 96 -0.82 -12.83 14.46
N GLY A 97 -0.53 -12.88 15.76
CA GLY A 97 -1.54 -13.03 16.81
C GLY A 97 -2.05 -11.67 17.34
N PRO A 98 -3.11 -11.65 18.18
CA PRO A 98 -3.67 -10.41 18.76
C PRO A 98 -2.64 -9.53 19.49
N ARG A 99 -1.59 -10.13 20.06
CA ARG A 99 -0.51 -9.42 20.76
C ARG A 99 0.35 -8.56 19.82
N GLU A 100 0.52 -8.96 18.56
CA GLU A 100 1.27 -8.18 17.59
C GLU A 100 0.56 -6.84 17.33
N PHE A 101 -0.76 -6.86 17.16
CA PHE A 101 -1.55 -5.64 16.94
C PHE A 101 -1.63 -4.72 18.18
N ALA A 102 -1.46 -5.27 19.38
CA ALA A 102 -1.37 -4.51 20.62
C ALA A 102 0.03 -3.94 20.89
N ARG A 103 1.08 -4.42 20.20
CA ARG A 103 2.45 -3.95 20.39
C ARG A 103 2.55 -2.47 20.02
N VAL A 104 3.21 -1.70 20.88
CA VAL A 104 3.48 -0.28 20.65
C VAL A 104 4.69 -0.15 19.73
N ILE A 105 4.54 0.60 18.65
CA ILE A 105 5.54 0.87 17.62
C ILE A 105 5.92 2.35 17.67
N ALA A 106 7.21 2.66 17.58
CA ALA A 106 7.67 4.04 17.49
C ALA A 106 7.33 4.64 16.12
N VAL A 107 6.59 5.74 16.09
CA VAL A 107 6.31 6.50 14.87
C VAL A 107 6.58 7.98 15.12
N HIS A 108 6.74 8.77 14.04
CA HIS A 108 7.13 10.19 14.14
C HIS A 108 6.21 11.00 15.06
N ASP A 109 4.88 10.84 14.92
CA ASP A 109 3.88 11.58 15.70
C ASP A 109 3.63 11.02 17.12
N GLY A 110 4.48 10.11 17.58
CA GLY A 110 4.41 9.51 18.91
C GLY A 110 4.00 8.02 18.89
N PRO A 111 4.46 7.21 19.86
CA PRO A 111 4.23 5.75 19.85
C PRO A 111 2.75 5.36 19.82
N GLN A 112 2.42 4.31 19.08
CA GLN A 112 1.04 3.85 18.92
C GLN A 112 0.96 2.31 18.78
N PRO A 113 -0.19 1.69 19.06
CA PRO A 113 -0.37 0.26 18.84
C PRO A 113 -0.34 -0.09 17.34
N GLY A 114 0.10 -1.30 17.02
CA GLY A 114 0.11 -1.85 15.66
C GLY A 114 -1.25 -1.79 14.96
N HIS A 115 -2.35 -1.95 15.70
CA HIS A 115 -3.71 -1.78 15.16
C HIS A 115 -3.96 -0.35 14.63
N ALA A 116 -3.55 0.67 15.39
CA ALA A 116 -3.70 2.06 14.95
C ALA A 116 -2.80 2.37 13.75
N LEU A 117 -1.60 1.78 13.71
CA LEU A 117 -0.74 1.86 12.53
C LEU A 117 -1.41 1.23 11.30
N LEU A 118 -1.98 0.03 11.45
CA LEU A 118 -2.66 -0.69 10.37
C LEU A 118 -3.86 0.10 9.84
N GLU A 119 -4.67 0.68 10.72
CA GLU A 119 -5.81 1.53 10.34
C GLU A 119 -5.35 2.73 9.49
N ARG A 120 -4.29 3.43 9.94
CA ARG A 120 -3.73 4.56 9.20
C ARG A 120 -3.12 4.14 7.85
N VAL A 121 -2.40 3.03 7.81
CA VAL A 121 -1.82 2.50 6.56
C VAL A 121 -2.93 2.12 5.57
N THR A 122 -3.99 1.47 6.04
CA THR A 122 -5.13 1.07 5.22
C THR A 122 -5.86 2.30 4.66
N GLY A 123 -6.07 3.33 5.47
CA GLY A 123 -6.65 4.61 5.03
C GLY A 123 -5.79 5.33 3.98
N ALA A 124 -4.48 5.43 4.22
CA ALA A 124 -3.55 6.05 3.27
C ALA A 124 -3.44 5.27 1.94
N ALA A 125 -3.46 3.94 2.00
CA ALA A 125 -3.48 3.10 0.80
C ALA A 125 -4.74 3.34 -0.03
N ALA A 126 -5.90 3.49 0.63
CA ALA A 126 -7.15 3.83 -0.03
C ALA A 126 -7.08 5.20 -0.75
N GLU A 127 -6.51 6.22 -0.11
CA GLU A 127 -6.28 7.53 -0.73
C GLU A 127 -5.34 7.43 -1.94
N HIS A 128 -4.22 6.72 -1.82
CA HIS A 128 -3.28 6.51 -2.91
C HIS A 128 -3.89 5.78 -4.11
N LEU A 129 -4.73 4.76 -3.90
CA LEU A 129 -5.38 4.10 -5.02
C LEU A 129 -6.40 5.02 -5.73
N ARG A 130 -7.16 5.84 -5.00
CA ARG A 130 -8.03 6.85 -5.64
C ARG A 130 -7.22 7.83 -6.47
N ALA A 131 -6.12 8.35 -5.92
CA ALA A 131 -5.21 9.23 -6.65
C ALA A 131 -4.60 8.54 -7.89
N LEU A 132 -4.27 7.25 -7.80
CA LEU A 132 -3.76 6.46 -8.92
C LEU A 132 -4.80 6.36 -10.03
N ARG A 133 -6.04 6.00 -9.69
CA ARG A 133 -7.16 5.95 -10.63
C ARG A 133 -7.37 7.29 -11.33
N ASP A 134 -7.37 8.39 -10.57
CA ASP A 134 -7.55 9.74 -11.13
C ASP A 134 -6.36 10.13 -12.03
N GLY A 135 -5.14 9.73 -11.67
CA GLY A 135 -3.95 9.87 -12.49
C GLY A 135 -4.06 9.14 -13.82
N LEU A 136 -4.51 7.89 -13.80
CA LEU A 136 -4.75 7.10 -15.02
C LEU A 136 -5.87 7.71 -15.88
N ALA A 137 -6.95 8.19 -15.25
CA ALA A 137 -8.06 8.81 -15.96
C ALA A 137 -7.65 10.10 -16.69
N ARG A 138 -6.81 10.94 -16.09
CA ARG A 138 -6.26 12.14 -16.77
C ARG A 138 -5.44 11.81 -18.02
N ARG A 139 -4.94 10.58 -18.13
CA ARG A 139 -4.18 10.06 -19.29
C ARG A 139 -5.04 9.26 -20.26
N GLY A 140 -6.35 9.16 -20.03
CA GLY A 140 -7.26 8.33 -20.85
C GLY A 140 -7.14 6.83 -20.60
N LEU A 141 -6.47 6.41 -19.51
CA LEU A 141 -6.18 5.02 -19.15
C LEU A 141 -7.09 4.50 -18.02
N ALA A 142 -8.23 5.16 -17.77
CA ALA A 142 -9.07 4.86 -16.61
C ALA A 142 -9.54 3.39 -16.60
N PRO A 143 -9.34 2.66 -15.48
CA PRO A 143 -10.02 1.41 -15.24
C PRO A 143 -11.54 1.62 -15.25
N ARG A 144 -12.28 0.76 -15.95
CA ARG A 144 -13.74 0.87 -16.07
C ARG A 144 -14.50 0.35 -14.84
N GLU A 145 -13.81 -0.33 -13.92
CA GLU A 145 -14.42 -0.97 -12.76
C GLU A 145 -14.55 -0.01 -11.57
N PRO A 146 -15.68 -0.05 -10.82
CA PRO A 146 -15.85 0.72 -9.60
C PRO A 146 -14.86 0.27 -8.51
N LEU A 147 -14.39 1.22 -7.71
CA LEU A 147 -13.60 0.93 -6.51
C LEU A 147 -14.53 0.47 -5.38
N PRO A 148 -14.22 -0.60 -4.64
CA PRO A 148 -15.14 -1.18 -3.66
C PRO A 148 -15.27 -0.39 -2.33
N TRP A 149 -14.77 0.85 -2.22
CA TRP A 149 -14.74 1.60 -0.95
C TRP A 149 -14.45 3.11 -1.07
#